data_AF-A0A4S4GP38-F1
#
_entry.id   AF-A0A4S4GP38-F1
#
_cell.length_a   1.000
_cell.length_b   1.000
_cell.length_c   1.000
_cell.angle_alpha   90.00
_cell.angle_beta   90.00
_cell.angle_gamma   90.00
#
_symmetry.space_group_name_H-M   'P 1'
#
loop_
_entity.id
_entity.type
_entity.pdbx_description
1 polymer ?
#
loop_
_entity_poly.entity_id
_entity_poly.type
_entity_poly.pdbx_seq_one_letter_code
_entity_poly.pdbx_strand_id
1 'polypeptide(L)'
;MGNTKIKGIIFDYGGTIDSRGDHWSEVIWKAYQAENIKIEKETFRLAYVHAERELARVRHIMPQDNFLVLLQKKMEIEMAWLT
;
A
#
# COMPACT_ATOMS: atom_id res chain seq x y z
N MET A 1 0.04 -42.21 8.70
CA MET A 1 0.69 -41.17 9.53
C MET A 1 0.80 -39.90 8.69
N GLY A 2 -0.11 -38.94 8.88
CA GLY A 2 -0.18 -37.74 8.04
C GLY A 2 0.96 -36.79 8.36
N ASN A 3 1.84 -36.53 7.39
CA ASN A 3 2.93 -35.57 7.53
C ASN A 3 2.37 -34.14 7.32
N THR A 4 1.68 -33.59 8.33
CA THR A 4 1.22 -32.19 8.35
C THR A 4 2.35 -31.25 8.74
N LYS A 5 3.35 -31.05 7.86
CA LYS A 5 4.50 -30.17 8.14
C LYS A 5 4.40 -28.77 7.51
N ILE A 6 3.19 -28.23 7.34
CA ILE A 6 3.03 -26.80 7.02
C ILE A 6 3.01 -26.03 8.35
N LYS A 7 4.01 -25.17 8.57
CA LYS A 7 4.16 -24.37 9.79
C LYS A 7 3.52 -22.98 9.70
N GLY A 8 3.11 -22.55 8.51
CA GLY A 8 2.49 -21.26 8.26
C GLY A 8 2.24 -21.05 6.78
N ILE A 9 1.31 -20.14 6.47
CA ILE A 9 0.98 -19.69 5.11
C ILE A 9 0.99 -18.17 5.15
N ILE A 10 1.62 -17.55 4.15
CA ILE A 10 1.57 -16.11 3.93
C ILE A 10 0.70 -15.89 2.70
N PHE A 11 -0.26 -14.99 2.82
CA PHE A 11 -1.09 -14.55 1.70
C PHE A 11 -0.59 -13.18 1.28
N ASP A 12 -0.41 -13.03 -0.03
CA ASP A 12 -0.36 -11.69 -0.59
C ASP A 12 -1.72 -11.00 -0.38
N TYR A 13 -1.74 -9.67 -0.43
CA TYR A 13 -2.99 -8.94 -0.40
C TYR A 13 -3.62 -8.86 -1.80
N GLY A 14 -2.88 -8.27 -2.76
CA GLY A 14 -3.37 -7.99 -4.10
C GLY A 14 -3.58 -9.26 -4.93
N GLY A 15 -4.71 -9.37 -5.62
CA GLY A 15 -5.09 -10.55 -6.40
C GLY A 15 -5.30 -11.84 -5.60
N THR A 16 -5.24 -11.81 -4.26
CA THR A 16 -5.36 -13.00 -3.40
C THR A 16 -6.50 -12.87 -2.40
N ILE A 17 -6.51 -11.83 -1.57
CA ILE A 17 -7.57 -11.60 -0.58
C ILE A 17 -8.30 -10.26 -0.79
N ASP A 18 -7.99 -9.52 -1.85
CA ASP A 18 -8.72 -8.32 -2.25
C ASP A 18 -10.00 -8.69 -3.02
N SER A 19 -11.14 -8.14 -2.59
CA SER A 19 -12.45 -8.55 -3.09
C SER A 19 -12.83 -8.02 -4.47
N ARG A 20 -12.06 -7.06 -5.01
CA ARG A 20 -12.38 -6.38 -6.27
C ARG A 20 -11.28 -6.47 -7.35
N GLY A 21 -10.07 -6.90 -6.99
CA GLY A 21 -8.93 -6.94 -7.91
C GLY A 21 -8.47 -5.56 -8.41
N ASP A 22 -8.89 -4.49 -7.75
CA ASP A 22 -8.49 -3.12 -8.12
C ASP A 22 -7.04 -2.87 -7.72
N HIS A 23 -6.22 -2.37 -8.64
CA HIS A 23 -4.86 -1.97 -8.32
C HIS A 23 -4.87 -0.84 -7.28
N TRP A 24 -4.04 -0.96 -6.23
CA TRP A 24 -4.03 -0.03 -5.10
C TRP A 24 -3.81 1.44 -5.49
N SER A 25 -3.01 1.70 -6.52
CA SER A 25 -2.83 3.06 -7.04
C SER A 25 -4.15 3.69 -7.52
N GLU A 26 -5.06 2.91 -8.10
CA GLU A 26 -6.35 3.42 -8.58
C GLU A 26 -7.33 3.63 -7.42
N VAL A 27 -7.27 2.80 -6.38
CA VAL A 27 -8.04 3.02 -5.14
C VAL A 27 -7.63 4.32 -4.47
N ILE A 28 -6.32 4.55 -4.33
CA ILE A 28 -5.78 5.77 -3.72
C ILE A 28 -6.03 6.98 -4.62
N TRP A 29 -5.86 6.86 -5.94
CA TRP A 29 -6.18 7.95 -6.86
C TRP A 29 -7.63 8.41 -6.74
N LYS A 30 -8.59 7.47 -6.66
CA LYS A 30 -10.00 7.81 -6.41
C LYS A 30 -10.19 8.56 -5.09
N ALA A 31 -9.41 8.25 -4.06
CA ALA A 31 -9.45 9.00 -2.80
C ALA A 31 -8.90 10.43 -2.96
N TYR A 32 -7.79 10.64 -3.69
CA TYR A 32 -7.31 11.99 -4.02
C TYR A 32 -8.38 12.81 -4.74
N GLN A 33 -9.09 12.19 -5.69
CA GLN A 33 -10.19 12.83 -6.41
C GLN A 33 -11.36 13.16 -5.49
N ALA A 34 -11.76 12.24 -4.60
CA ALA A 34 -12.84 12.44 -3.64
C ALA A 34 -12.55 13.58 -2.65
N GLU A 35 -11.29 13.70 -2.21
CA GLU A 35 -10.82 14.77 -1.33
C GLU A 35 -10.46 16.07 -2.07
N ASN A 36 -10.74 16.16 -3.38
CA ASN A 36 -10.48 17.33 -4.22
C ASN A 36 -9.01 17.81 -4.21
N ILE A 37 -8.06 16.90 -4.07
CA ILE A 37 -6.63 17.21 -4.14
C ILE A 37 -6.27 17.58 -5.59
N LYS A 38 -5.82 18.82 -5.80
CA LYS A 38 -5.54 19.37 -7.14
C LYS A 38 -4.12 19.05 -7.60
N ILE A 39 -3.89 17.81 -8.03
CA ILE A 39 -2.63 17.39 -8.66
C ILE A 39 -2.88 16.61 -9.94
N GLU A 40 -1.91 16.65 -10.85
CA GLU A 40 -1.94 15.83 -12.06
C GLU A 40 -1.74 14.33 -11.72
N LYS A 41 -2.42 13.45 -12.46
CA LYS A 41 -2.32 11.99 -12.24
C LYS A 41 -0.88 11.47 -12.35
N GLU A 42 -0.06 12.08 -13.21
CA GLU A 42 1.34 11.70 -13.34
C GLU A 42 2.17 12.09 -12.12
N THR A 43 1.92 13.26 -11.52
CA THR A 43 2.56 13.68 -10.27
C THR A 43 2.18 12.75 -9.13
N PHE A 44 0.89 12.40 -9.02
CA PHE A 44 0.42 11.36 -8.09
C PHE A 44 1.18 10.05 -8.29
N ARG A 45 1.33 9.59 -9.54
CA ARG A 45 2.01 8.33 -9.85
C ARG A 45 3.46 8.33 -9.38
N LEU A 46 4.17 9.45 -9.53
CA LEU A 46 5.54 9.60 -9.04
C LEU A 46 5.62 9.52 -7.51
N ALA A 47 4.70 10.20 -6.81
CA ALA A 47 4.60 10.15 -5.35
C ALA A 47 4.31 8.73 -4.85
N TYR A 48 3.33 8.06 -5.47
CA TYR A 48 2.96 6.68 -5.17
C TYR A 48 4.14 5.73 -5.32
N VAL A 49 4.88 5.81 -6.44
CA VAL A 49 6.06 4.98 -6.68
C VAL A 49 7.19 5.30 -5.70
N HIS A 50 7.34 6.57 -5.31
CA HIS A 50 8.30 6.96 -4.28
C HIS A 50 8.00 6.27 -2.94
N ALA A 51 6.74 6.34 -2.48
CA ALA A 51 6.32 5.70 -1.23
C ALA A 51 6.51 4.18 -1.25
N GLU A 52 6.13 3.51 -2.35
CA GLU A 52 6.36 2.08 -2.53
C GLU A 52 7.84 1.69 -2.42
N ARG A 53 8.72 2.46 -3.07
CA ARG A 53 10.18 2.20 -3.02
C ARG A 53 10.77 2.45 -1.64
N GLU A 54 10.28 3.48 -0.95
CA GLU A 54 10.73 3.80 0.40
C GLU A 54 10.32 2.71 1.39
N LEU A 55 9.07 2.23 1.33
CA LEU A 55 8.60 1.09 2.14
C LEU A 55 9.36 -0.21 1.84
N ALA A 56 9.80 -0.42 0.59
CA ALA A 56 10.62 -1.57 0.23
C ALA A 56 12.08 -1.48 0.71
N ARG A 57 12.61 -0.27 0.88
CA ARG A 57 14.02 -0.01 1.21
C ARG A 57 14.26 0.22 2.70
N VAL A 58 13.33 0.88 3.38
CA VAL A 58 13.47 1.32 4.77
C VAL A 58 12.40 0.66 5.63
N ARG A 59 12.81 0.23 6.83
CA ARG A 59 11.94 -0.48 7.76
C ARG A 59 10.97 0.48 8.48
N HIS A 60 9.92 0.87 7.78
CA HIS A 60 8.80 1.67 8.32
C HIS A 60 7.72 0.80 8.98
N ILE A 61 7.55 -0.43 8.50
CA ILE A 61 6.52 -1.38 8.96
C ILE A 61 7.08 -2.30 10.05
N MET A 62 6.39 -2.33 11.18
CA MET A 62 6.77 -3.04 12.40
C MET A 62 5.80 -4.17 12.71
N PRO A 63 6.19 -5.19 13.50
CA PRO A 63 5.34 -6.36 13.75
C PRO A 63 3.96 -6.06 14.37
N GLN A 64 3.83 -4.95 15.09
CA GLN A 64 2.57 -4.48 15.68
C GLN A 64 1.66 -3.74 14.70
N ASP A 65 2.16 -3.39 13.52
CA ASP A 65 1.37 -2.66 12.53
C ASP A 65 0.38 -3.62 11.89
N ASN A 66 -0.89 -3.21 11.86
CA ASN A 66 -1.89 -3.85 11.04
C ASN A 66 -1.93 -3.19 9.65
N PHE A 67 -2.80 -3.70 8.79
CA PHE A 67 -2.94 -3.20 7.42
C PHE A 67 -3.34 -1.71 7.35
N LEU A 68 -4.19 -1.24 8.27
CA LEU A 68 -4.58 0.17 8.34
C LEU A 68 -3.37 1.07 8.64
N VAL A 69 -2.56 0.70 9.63
CA VAL A 69 -1.35 1.45 10.01
C VAL A 69 -0.34 1.46 8.86
N LEU A 70 -0.18 0.35 8.15
CA LEU A 70 0.66 0.29 6.95
C LEU A 70 0.20 1.30 5.89
N LEU A 71 -1.10 1.33 5.59
CA LEU A 71 -1.65 2.28 4.61
C LEU A 71 -1.48 3.73 5.06
N GLN A 72 -1.68 4.04 6.34
CA GLN A 72 -1.46 5.39 6.86
C GLN A 72 -0.01 5.84 6.67
N LYS A 73 0.96 5.00 7.05
CA LYS A 73 2.40 5.28 6.85
C LYS A 73 2.74 5.48 5.37
N LYS A 74 2.16 4.66 4.49
CA LYS A 74 2.31 4.83 3.03
C LYS A 74 1.81 6.21 2.59
N MET A 75 0.61 6.60 3.01
CA MET A 75 0.02 7.89 2.66
C MET A 75 0.84 9.07 3.21
N GLU A 76 1.37 8.97 4.42
CA GLU A 76 2.25 9.99 5.00
C GLU A 76 3.52 10.20 4.14
N ILE A 77 4.17 9.11 3.71
CA ILE A 77 5.35 9.18 2.84
C ILE A 77 5.00 9.77 1.47
N GLU A 78 3.89 9.32 0.88
CA GLU A 78 3.41 9.81 -0.41
C GLU A 78 3.09 11.31 -0.38
N MET A 79 2.38 11.77 0.66
CA MET A 79 2.01 13.17 0.83
C MET A 79 3.21 14.06 1.17
N ALA A 80 4.16 13.56 1.98
CA ALA A 80 5.39 14.29 2.29
C ALA A 80 6.27 14.51 1.06
N TRP A 81 6.18 13.65 0.04
CA TRP A 81 6.90 13.86 -1.22
C TRP A 81 6.28 14.96 -2.10
N LEU A 82 4.99 15.26 -1.91
CA LEU A 82 4.25 16.26 -2.67
C LEU A 82 4.37 17.69 -2.12
N THR A 83 4.93 17.85 -0.90
CA THR A 83 5.13 19.12 -0.19
C THR A 83 6.58 19.58 -0.23
#